data_AF-A0A8J7E3Q5-F1
#
_entry.id   AF-A0A8J7E3Q5-F1
#
_cell.length_a   1.000
_cell.length_b   1.000
_cell.length_c   1.000
_cell.angle_alpha   90.00
_cell.angle_beta   90.00
_cell.angle_gamma   90.00
#
_symmetry.space_group_name_H-M   'P 1'
#
loop_
_entity.id
_entity.type
_entity.pdbx_description
1 polymer ?
#
loop_
_entity_poly.entity_id
_entity_poly.type
_entity_poly.pdbx_seq_one_letter_code
_entity_poly.pdbx_strand_id
1 'polypeptide(L)'
;MDFHLDTLLNFPNATVEQCIQEAGEIFLTLRLLNDAADCPNCGQLTEELHQSRPVLLRDLSIFGQATHLKIPRRQFYCRACQRYFTESLPYVDKGRQYTCRYEEYIYQQVQLTTIEQVSRMEGLTYDRVEGIFNHQYEFKKKRVGLERNESQLMKSVTGKDSGT
;
A
#
# COMPACT_ATOMS: atom_id res chain seq x y z
N MET A 1 15.05 -3.44 18.98
CA MET A 1 15.15 -3.41 17.51
C MET A 1 15.58 -4.78 17.05
N ASP A 2 14.74 -5.47 16.30
CA ASP A 2 15.08 -6.75 15.69
C ASP A 2 15.45 -6.51 14.22
N PHE A 3 16.73 -6.20 13.99
CA PHE A 3 17.27 -5.79 12.68
C PHE A 3 16.96 -6.82 11.57
N HIS A 4 16.83 -8.09 11.92
CA HIS A 4 16.57 -9.17 10.97
C HIS A 4 15.15 -9.12 10.42
N LEU A 5 14.17 -8.73 11.24
CA LEU A 5 12.78 -8.71 10.82
C LEU A 5 12.46 -7.50 9.93
N ASP A 6 13.05 -6.34 10.22
CA ASP A 6 12.94 -5.15 9.37
C ASP A 6 13.45 -5.43 7.96
N THR A 7 14.60 -6.11 7.87
CA THR A 7 15.23 -6.51 6.60
C THR A 7 14.34 -7.48 5.83
N LEU A 8 13.73 -8.46 6.51
CA LEU A 8 12.87 -9.46 5.87
C LEU A 8 11.58 -8.84 5.33
N LEU A 9 10.94 -7.98 6.12
CA LEU A 9 9.64 -7.39 5.76
C LEU A 9 9.78 -6.25 4.76
N ASN A 10 10.91 -5.54 4.78
CA ASN A 10 11.26 -4.49 3.84
C ASN A 10 10.18 -3.38 3.72
N PHE A 11 9.65 -2.93 4.86
CA PHE A 11 8.78 -1.76 4.89
C PHE A 11 9.61 -0.47 4.95
N PRO A 12 9.46 0.45 3.99
CA PRO A 12 10.19 1.72 4.00
C PRO A 12 9.75 2.59 5.18
N ASN A 13 10.72 3.25 5.82
CA ASN A 13 10.50 4.16 6.94
C ASN A 13 9.70 3.55 8.11
N ALA A 14 9.79 2.22 8.31
CA ALA A 14 9.15 1.54 9.41
C ALA A 14 10.09 0.51 10.06
N THR A 15 9.89 0.24 11.34
CA THR A 15 10.59 -0.81 12.09
C THR A 15 9.58 -1.62 12.90
N VAL A 16 9.85 -2.91 13.11
CA VAL A 16 9.03 -3.77 13.95
C VAL A 16 9.40 -3.55 15.41
N GLU A 17 8.41 -3.13 16.20
CA GLU A 17 8.57 -2.97 17.65
C GLU A 17 8.16 -4.22 18.41
N GLN A 18 7.19 -4.97 17.88
CA GLN A 18 6.63 -6.12 18.55
C GLN A 18 6.14 -7.14 17.53
N CYS A 19 6.38 -8.41 17.83
CA CYS A 19 5.79 -9.56 17.16
C CYS A 19 4.99 -10.36 18.19
N ILE A 20 3.71 -10.58 17.92
CA ILE A 20 2.82 -11.41 18.73
C ILE A 20 2.28 -12.51 17.83
N GLN A 21 2.25 -13.74 18.32
CA GLN A 21 1.60 -14.85 17.64
C GLN A 21 0.42 -15.31 18.50
N GLU A 22 -0.79 -15.29 17.94
CA GLU A 22 -2.02 -15.62 18.66
C GLU A 22 -3.00 -16.31 17.70
N ALA A 23 -3.66 -17.37 18.17
CA ALA A 23 -4.65 -18.12 17.41
C ALA A 23 -4.18 -18.60 16.01
N GLY A 24 -2.88 -18.83 15.84
CA GLY A 24 -2.29 -19.24 14.57
C GLY A 24 -2.02 -18.09 13.59
N GLU A 25 -2.22 -16.84 14.00
CA GLU A 25 -1.92 -15.63 13.24
C GLU A 25 -0.71 -14.89 13.83
N ILE A 26 -0.07 -14.04 13.02
CA ILE A 26 1.06 -13.20 13.39
C ILE A 26 0.62 -11.73 13.36
N PHE A 27 0.86 -11.02 14.44
CA PHE A 27 0.61 -9.58 14.57
C PHE A 27 1.93 -8.85 14.78
N LEU A 28 2.24 -7.96 13.84
CA LEU A 28 3.44 -7.13 13.87
C LEU A 28 3.05 -5.69 14.17
N THR A 29 3.53 -5.14 15.27
CA THR A 29 3.38 -3.71 15.56
C THR A 29 4.53 -2.95 14.92
N LEU A 30 4.22 -2.05 13.99
CA LEU A 30 5.21 -1.21 13.32
C LEU A 30 5.21 0.20 13.92
N ARG A 31 6.41 0.75 14.07
CA ARG A 31 6.61 2.18 14.29
C ARG A 31 7.18 2.81 13.03
N LEU A 32 6.65 3.99 12.70
CA LEU A 32 7.16 4.82 11.62
C LEU A 32 8.40 5.58 12.11
N LEU A 33 9.43 5.63 11.28
CA LEU A 33 10.73 6.23 11.60
C LEU A 33 10.79 7.74 11.31
N ASN A 34 9.86 8.24 10.49
CA ASN A 34 9.74 9.66 10.18
C ASN A 34 8.78 10.34 11.16
N ASP A 35 9.03 11.61 11.50
CA ASP A 35 8.16 12.43 12.37
C ASP A 35 7.35 13.49 11.61
N ALA A 36 7.65 13.67 10.32
CA ALA A 36 7.04 14.65 9.44
C ALA A 36 6.40 14.00 8.20
N ALA A 37 5.46 14.69 7.58
CA ALA A 37 4.86 14.30 6.31
C ALA A 37 4.59 15.51 5.40
N ASP A 38 4.74 15.31 4.08
CA ASP A 38 4.43 16.33 3.08
C ASP A 38 2.93 16.49 2.92
N CYS A 39 2.45 17.73 2.94
CA CYS A 39 1.04 18.01 2.72
C CYS A 39 0.66 17.71 1.26
N PRO A 40 -0.28 16.78 0.99
CA PRO A 40 -0.67 16.42 -0.38
C PRO A 40 -1.43 17.54 -1.10
N ASN A 41 -1.84 18.60 -0.38
CA ASN A 41 -2.55 19.74 -0.97
C ASN A 41 -1.62 20.85 -1.48
N CYS A 42 -0.48 21.06 -0.82
CA CYS A 42 0.38 22.22 -1.09
C CYS A 42 1.89 21.91 -1.08
N GLY A 43 2.29 20.67 -0.80
CA GLY A 43 3.68 20.24 -0.75
C GLY A 43 4.46 20.64 0.51
N GLN A 44 3.89 21.47 1.39
CA GLN A 44 4.58 21.90 2.60
C GLN A 44 4.75 20.74 3.59
N LEU A 45 5.99 20.49 4.00
CA LEU A 45 6.33 19.55 5.08
C LEU A 45 5.78 20.04 6.42
N THR A 46 5.22 19.13 7.22
CA THR A 46 4.74 19.43 8.58
C THR A 46 5.02 18.29 9.54
N GLU A 47 5.40 18.64 10.77
CA GLU A 47 5.54 17.75 11.94
C GLU A 47 4.31 17.86 12.87
N GLU A 48 3.34 18.71 12.54
CA GLU A 48 2.17 18.97 13.39
C GLU A 48 1.16 17.83 13.31
N LEU A 49 1.42 16.79 14.11
CA LEU A 49 0.54 15.65 14.28
C LEU A 49 -0.74 16.07 15.02
N HIS A 50 -1.88 15.96 14.34
CA HIS A 50 -3.19 16.26 14.93
C HIS A 50 -3.76 15.05 15.66
N GLN A 51 -3.70 13.87 15.03
CA GLN A 51 -4.15 12.63 15.64
C GLN A 51 -3.42 11.43 15.06
N SER A 52 -3.28 10.38 15.86
CA SER A 52 -2.77 9.08 15.42
C SER A 52 -3.68 7.98 15.96
N ARG A 53 -4.16 7.11 15.08
CA ARG A 53 -5.00 5.96 15.44
C ARG A 53 -4.39 4.70 14.84
N PRO A 54 -4.24 3.61 15.60
CA PRO A 54 -3.76 2.36 15.02
C PRO A 54 -4.77 1.83 14.00
N VAL A 55 -4.28 1.30 12.89
CA VAL A 55 -5.06 0.46 11.97
C VAL A 55 -4.40 -0.90 11.86
N LEU A 56 -5.23 -1.90 11.59
CA LEU A 56 -4.78 -3.25 11.32
C LEU A 56 -4.88 -3.51 9.83
N LEU A 57 -3.75 -3.86 9.21
CA LEU A 57 -3.68 -4.23 7.80
C LEU A 57 -3.40 -5.72 7.67
N ARG A 58 -4.01 -6.37 6.69
CA ARG A 58 -3.61 -7.73 6.30
C ARG A 58 -2.46 -7.66 5.30
N ASP A 59 -1.45 -8.48 5.53
CA ASP A 59 -0.26 -8.63 4.71
C ASP A 59 -0.07 -10.09 4.27
N LEU A 60 0.96 -10.36 3.47
CA LEU A 60 1.33 -11.72 3.06
C LEU A 60 1.58 -12.61 4.28
N SER A 61 1.09 -13.85 4.21
CA SER A 61 1.28 -14.84 5.25
C SER A 61 2.75 -15.17 5.46
N ILE A 62 3.21 -15.12 6.71
CA ILE A 62 4.55 -15.53 7.11
C ILE A 62 4.47 -16.99 7.60
N PHE A 63 5.24 -17.88 7.00
CA PHE A 63 5.24 -19.33 7.30
C PHE A 63 3.84 -19.97 7.25
N GLY A 64 3.00 -19.53 6.30
CA GLY A 64 1.63 -20.00 6.14
C GLY A 64 0.63 -19.43 7.14
N GLN A 65 1.08 -18.54 8.04
CA GLN A 65 0.23 -17.89 9.02
C GLN A 65 -0.23 -16.52 8.54
N ALA A 66 -1.53 -16.33 8.58
CA ALA A 66 -2.20 -15.05 8.51
C ALA A 66 -1.39 -13.96 9.23
N THR A 67 -0.93 -12.94 8.51
CA THR A 67 -0.07 -11.89 9.07
C THR A 67 -0.75 -10.53 9.01
N HIS A 68 -0.71 -9.82 10.13
CA HIS A 68 -1.35 -8.53 10.29
C HIS A 68 -0.36 -7.48 10.79
N LEU A 69 -0.44 -6.28 10.23
CA LEU A 69 0.39 -5.14 10.60
C LEU A 69 -0.46 -4.15 11.38
N LYS A 70 -0.09 -3.90 12.64
CA LYS A 70 -0.64 -2.82 13.45
C LYS A 70 0.24 -1.58 13.23
N ILE A 71 -0.30 -0.59 12.53
CA ILE A 71 0.45 0.61 12.13
C ILE A 71 -0.25 1.88 12.62
N PRO A 72 0.48 2.96 12.96
CA PRO A 72 -0.14 4.24 13.29
C PRO A 72 -0.62 4.93 12.00
N ARG A 73 -1.93 5.15 11.89
CA ARG A 73 -2.52 6.00 10.86
C ARG A 73 -2.53 7.44 11.36
N ARG A 74 -1.51 8.20 10.95
CA ARG A 74 -1.29 9.57 11.38
C ARG A 74 -2.05 10.56 10.50
N GLN A 75 -2.65 11.56 11.14
CA GLN A 75 -3.22 12.72 10.49
C GLN A 75 -2.48 13.96 10.97
N PHE A 76 -2.02 14.76 10.03
CA PHE A 76 -1.28 15.99 10.26
C PHE A 76 -2.16 17.20 9.93
N TYR A 77 -1.87 18.32 10.59
CA TYR A 77 -2.38 19.63 10.24
C TYR A 77 -1.32 20.42 9.47
N CYS A 78 -1.70 21.01 8.34
CA CYS A 78 -0.81 21.86 7.55
C CYS A 78 -1.15 23.33 7.83
N ARG A 79 -0.25 24.08 8.45
CA ARG A 79 -0.45 25.53 8.71
C ARG A 79 -0.48 26.38 7.43
N ALA A 80 0.25 25.96 6.38
CA ALA A 80 0.34 26.71 5.14
C ALA A 80 -0.98 26.78 4.37
N CYS A 81 -1.69 25.65 4.24
CA CYS A 81 -2.99 25.60 3.56
C CYS A 81 -4.19 25.41 4.50
N GLN A 82 -3.94 25.33 5.82
CA GLN A 82 -4.94 25.18 6.88
C GLN A 82 -5.82 23.93 6.74
N ARG A 83 -5.28 22.84 6.18
CA ARG A 83 -6.00 21.57 5.95
C ARG A 83 -5.38 20.43 6.74
N TYR A 84 -6.24 19.48 7.10
CA TYR A 84 -5.84 18.18 7.63
C TYR A 84 -5.57 17.19 6.50
N PHE A 85 -4.59 16.32 6.68
CA PHE A 85 -4.36 15.21 5.76
C PHE A 85 -3.87 13.98 6.50
N THR A 86 -4.28 12.81 6.04
CA THR A 86 -3.73 11.53 6.49
C THR A 86 -2.42 11.30 5.77
N GLU A 87 -1.38 10.91 6.51
CA GLU A 87 -0.10 10.52 5.95
C GLU A 87 -0.27 9.37 4.95
N SER A 88 0.39 9.49 3.81
CA SER A 88 0.44 8.46 2.78
C SER A 88 1.54 7.46 3.12
N LEU A 89 1.23 6.18 3.05
CA LEU A 89 2.21 5.11 3.23
C LEU A 89 2.42 4.41 1.88
N PRO A 90 3.66 4.24 1.41
CA PRO A 90 3.91 3.74 0.05
C PRO A 90 3.52 2.27 -0.16
N TYR A 91 3.21 1.55 0.92
CA TYR A 91 2.82 0.15 0.91
C TYR A 91 1.32 -0.06 1.17
N VAL A 92 0.51 1.01 1.24
CA VAL A 92 -0.94 0.95 1.49
C VAL A 92 -1.67 2.04 0.70
N ASP A 93 -2.60 1.64 -0.15
CA ASP A 93 -3.43 2.60 -0.87
C ASP A 93 -4.49 3.23 0.05
N LYS A 94 -4.88 4.47 -0.27
CA LYS A 94 -5.79 5.27 0.56
C LYS A 94 -7.12 4.54 0.79
N GLY A 95 -7.45 4.32 2.07
CA GLY A 95 -8.71 3.71 2.49
C GLY A 95 -8.74 2.19 2.41
N ARG A 96 -7.62 1.55 2.06
CA ARG A 96 -7.50 0.09 2.00
C ARG A 96 -7.05 -0.48 3.35
N GLN A 97 -7.38 -1.74 3.57
CA GLN A 97 -7.04 -2.50 4.79
C GLN A 97 -6.00 -3.61 4.51
N TYR A 98 -5.35 -3.53 3.36
CA TYR A 98 -4.42 -4.53 2.85
C TYR A 98 -3.16 -3.81 2.39
N THR A 99 -2.00 -4.47 2.52
CA THR A 99 -0.78 -3.95 1.88
C THR A 99 -0.90 -4.09 0.37
N CYS A 100 -0.29 -3.18 -0.39
CA CYS A 100 -0.29 -3.24 -1.86
C CYS A 100 0.26 -4.59 -2.37
N ARG A 101 1.25 -5.16 -1.67
CA ARG A 101 1.81 -6.49 -2.01
C ARG A 101 0.83 -7.64 -1.76
N TYR A 102 0.02 -7.57 -0.70
CA TYR A 102 -1.02 -8.58 -0.45
C TYR A 102 -2.10 -8.49 -1.52
N GLU A 103 -2.52 -7.28 -1.89
CA GLU A 103 -3.52 -7.10 -2.94
C GLU A 103 -3.05 -7.60 -4.30
N GLU A 104 -1.80 -7.32 -4.67
CA GLU A 104 -1.19 -7.85 -5.90
C GLU A 104 -1.19 -9.39 -5.88
N TYR A 105 -0.84 -10.01 -4.75
CA TYR A 105 -0.88 -11.45 -4.59
C TYR A 105 -2.30 -12.01 -4.81
N ILE A 106 -3.32 -11.44 -4.15
CA ILE A 106 -4.72 -11.86 -4.33
C ILE A 106 -5.15 -11.71 -5.79
N TYR A 107 -4.82 -10.59 -6.43
CA TYR A 107 -5.11 -10.37 -7.83
C TYR A 107 -4.51 -11.47 -8.71
N GLN A 108 -3.24 -11.83 -8.49
CA GLN A 108 -2.56 -12.90 -9.23
C GLN A 108 -3.20 -14.27 -8.97
N GLN A 109 -3.59 -14.57 -7.73
CA GLN A 109 -4.27 -15.84 -7.41
C GLN A 109 -5.60 -15.97 -8.16
N VAL A 110 -6.40 -14.92 -8.22
CA VAL A 110 -7.68 -14.93 -8.97
C VAL A 110 -7.48 -15.04 -10.50
N GLN A 111 -6.29 -14.71 -11.02
CA GLN A 111 -5.98 -15.01 -12.44
C GLN A 111 -5.72 -16.51 -12.68
N LEU A 112 -5.33 -17.25 -11.64
CA LEU A 112 -5.00 -18.68 -11.73
C LEU A 112 -6.16 -19.59 -11.30
N THR A 113 -7.09 -19.08 -10.48
CA THR A 113 -8.22 -19.85 -9.95
C THR A 113 -9.44 -18.94 -9.73
N THR A 114 -10.54 -19.44 -9.17
CA THR A 114 -11.75 -18.66 -8.97
C THR A 114 -11.71 -17.81 -7.69
N ILE A 115 -12.52 -16.76 -7.65
CA ILE A 115 -12.66 -15.89 -6.46
C ILE A 115 -13.12 -16.71 -5.24
N GLU A 116 -14.02 -17.68 -5.42
CA GLU A 116 -14.48 -18.57 -4.35
C GLU A 116 -13.34 -19.40 -3.76
N GLN A 117 -12.44 -19.90 -4.61
CA GLN A 117 -11.32 -20.70 -4.14
C GLN A 117 -10.30 -19.83 -3.38
N VAL A 118 -9.97 -18.64 -3.89
CA VAL A 118 -9.10 -17.68 -3.19
C VAL A 118 -9.73 -17.25 -1.85
N SER A 119 -11.03 -16.97 -1.84
CA SER A 119 -11.80 -16.64 -0.63
C SER A 119 -11.64 -17.71 0.45
N ARG A 120 -11.77 -18.99 0.09
CA ARG A 120 -11.58 -20.12 1.03
C ARG A 120 -10.14 -20.25 1.51
N MET A 121 -9.17 -20.12 0.61
CA MET A 121 -7.74 -20.26 0.94
C MET A 121 -7.26 -19.15 1.89
N GLU A 122 -7.73 -17.92 1.68
CA GLU A 122 -7.26 -16.74 2.40
C GLU A 122 -8.14 -16.36 3.60
N GLY A 123 -9.27 -17.04 3.79
CA GLY A 123 -10.23 -16.74 4.86
C GLY A 123 -10.92 -15.38 4.68
N LEU A 124 -11.06 -14.92 3.43
CA LEU A 124 -11.74 -13.66 3.09
C LEU A 124 -13.15 -13.94 2.57
N THR A 125 -14.06 -12.98 2.69
CA THR A 125 -15.36 -13.07 2.00
C THR A 125 -15.17 -12.89 0.50
N TYR A 126 -16.09 -13.45 -0.30
CA TYR A 126 -16.10 -13.29 -1.76
C TYR A 126 -15.97 -11.81 -2.16
N ASP A 127 -16.81 -10.94 -1.59
CA ASP A 127 -16.83 -9.50 -1.90
C ASP A 127 -15.50 -8.80 -1.60
N ARG A 128 -14.76 -9.25 -0.58
CA ARG A 128 -13.44 -8.70 -0.26
C ARG A 128 -12.43 -9.09 -1.33
N VAL A 129 -12.42 -10.34 -1.77
CA VAL A 129 -11.54 -10.82 -2.83
C VAL A 129 -11.88 -10.13 -4.15
N GLU A 130 -13.16 -10.05 -4.52
CA GLU A 130 -13.64 -9.35 -5.70
C GLU A 130 -13.27 -7.85 -5.65
N GLY A 131 -13.46 -7.19 -4.50
CA GLY A 131 -13.07 -5.80 -4.29
C GLY A 131 -11.56 -5.56 -4.34
N ILE A 132 -10.74 -6.56 -3.96
CA ILE A 132 -9.29 -6.51 -4.15
C ILE A 132 -8.94 -6.63 -5.62
N PHE A 133 -9.51 -7.63 -6.30
CA PHE A 133 -9.28 -7.89 -7.71
C PHE A 133 -9.62 -6.68 -8.58
N ASN A 134 -10.82 -6.11 -8.43
CA ASN A 134 -11.29 -4.98 -9.21
C ASN A 134 -10.42 -3.73 -8.99
N HIS A 135 -9.97 -3.49 -7.76
CA HIS A 135 -9.07 -2.39 -7.45
C HIS A 135 -7.74 -2.52 -8.21
N GLN A 136 -7.12 -3.70 -8.14
CA GLN A 136 -5.85 -3.97 -8.84
C GLN A 136 -6.01 -3.96 -10.36
N TYR A 137 -7.13 -4.47 -10.88
CA TYR A 137 -7.46 -4.41 -12.29
C TYR A 137 -7.54 -2.96 -12.79
N GLU A 138 -8.29 -2.10 -12.10
CA GLU A 138 -8.41 -0.68 -12.47
C GLU A 138 -7.09 0.08 -12.32
N PHE A 139 -6.29 -0.25 -11.30
CA PHE A 139 -4.94 0.31 -11.14
C PHE A 139 -4.04 -0.05 -12.33
N LYS A 140 -3.98 -1.33 -12.72
CA LYS A 140 -3.17 -1.79 -13.86
C LYS A 140 -3.66 -1.26 -15.21
N LYS A 141 -4.99 -1.19 -15.41
CA LYS A 141 -5.60 -0.61 -16.62
C LYS A 141 -5.19 0.84 -16.82
N LYS A 142 -5.18 1.65 -15.74
CA LYS A 142 -4.71 3.05 -15.79
C LYS A 142 -3.23 3.14 -16.15
N ARG A 143 -2.39 2.26 -15.60
CA ARG A 143 -0.95 2.22 -15.94
C ARG A 143 -0.70 1.89 -17.41
N VAL A 144 -1.35 0.86 -17.95
CA VAL A 144 -1.24 0.49 -19.37
C VAL A 144 -1.72 1.64 -20.28
N GLY A 145 -2.79 2.33 -19.87
CA GLY A 145 -3.26 3.53 -20.58
C GLY A 145 -2.21 4.66 -20.59
N LEU A 146 -1.54 4.89 -19.47
CA LEU A 146 -0.50 5.91 -19.33
C LEU A 146 0.73 5.58 -20.17
N GLU A 147 1.23 4.34 -20.11
CA GLU A 147 2.38 3.87 -20.88
C GLU A 147 2.14 3.95 -22.40
N ARG A 148 0.91 3.66 -22.85
CA ARG A 148 0.51 3.83 -24.26
C ARG A 148 0.53 5.30 -24.68
N ASN A 149 0.05 6.20 -23.82
CA ASN A 149 0.06 7.64 -24.09
C ASN A 149 1.49 8.20 -24.13
N GLU A 150 2.36 7.81 -23.19
CA GLU A 150 3.77 8.21 -23.16
C GLU A 150 4.53 7.69 -24.39
N SER A 151 4.30 6.44 -24.78
CA SER A 151 4.89 5.85 -25.99
C SER A 151 4.45 6.57 -27.27
N GLN A 152 3.20 7.06 -27.34
CA GLN A 152 2.72 7.88 -28.46
C GLN A 152 3.32 9.28 -28.44
N LEU A 153 3.45 9.90 -27.26
CA LEU A 153 4.08 11.21 -27.08
C LEU A 153 5.56 11.17 -27.50
N MET A 154 6.32 10.17 -27.06
CA MET A 154 7.75 10.01 -27.43
C MET A 154 7.96 9.77 -28.94
N LYS A 155 7.04 9.09 -29.63
CA LYS A 155 7.06 8.95 -31.10
C LYS A 155 6.75 10.25 -31.83
N SER A 156 5.93 11.12 -31.25
CA SER A 156 5.61 12.43 -31.84
C SER A 156 6.75 13.45 -31.70
N VAL A 157 7.57 13.33 -30.66
CA VAL A 157 8.72 14.22 -30.40
C VAL A 157 9.94 13.86 -31.26
N THR A 158 10.15 12.57 -31.53
CA THR A 158 11.29 12.08 -32.33
C THR A 158 11.06 12.12 -33.85
N GLY A 159 9.87 12.51 -34.30
CA GLY A 159 9.47 12.53 -35.71
C GLY A 159 9.67 13.86 -36.46
N LYS A 160 10.39 14.85 -35.91
CA LYS A 160 10.55 16.18 -36.55
C LYS A 160 11.93 16.52 -37.14
N ASP A 161 12.96 15.69 -36.95
CA ASP A 161 14.28 15.97 -37.51
C ASP A 161 14.66 14.97 -38.61
N SER A 162 14.07 15.13 -39.78
CA SER A 162 14.68 14.70 -41.07
C SER A 162 13.90 15.33 -42.22
N GLY A 163 14.23 16.59 -42.51
CA GLY A 163 13.65 17.33 -43.62
C GLY A 163 14.56 18.48 -44.04
N THR A 164 15.61 18.11 -44.80
CA THR A 164 16.41 18.89 -45.77
C THR A 164 16.94 20.26 -45.36
#